data_AF-A0A373Q875-F1
#
_entry.id   AF-A0A373Q875-F1
#
_cell.length_a   1.000
_cell.length_b   1.000
_cell.length_c   1.000
_cell.angle_alpha   90.00
_cell.angle_beta   90.00
_cell.angle_gamma   90.00
#
_symmetry.space_group_name_H-M   'P 1'
#
loop_
_entity.id
_entity.type
_entity.pdbx_description
1 polymer ?
#
loop_
_entity_poly.entity_id
_entity_poly.type
_entity_poly.pdbx_seq_one_letter_code
_entity_poly.pdbx_strand_id
1 'polypeptide(L)'
;MNLDDDFMDPDDHNCQINITYFDHGTDRIRYAYSTEENRYKDVYIQKTGTDTWITHTLNVTDASFMNRQDGGIDFSIWGLSAENSKTGDENEYISRVEIIKQ
;
A
#
# COMPACT_ATOMS: atom_id res chain seq x y z
N MET A 1 -2.81 -7.37 -5.53
CA MET A 1 -3.03 -8.67 -4.89
C MET A 1 -4.47 -8.75 -4.43
N ASN A 2 -5.03 -9.95 -4.53
CA ASN A 2 -6.32 -10.32 -4.01
C ASN A 2 -6.08 -11.03 -2.67
N LEU A 3 -6.88 -10.72 -1.65
CA LEU A 3 -6.85 -11.38 -0.35
C LEU A 3 -7.97 -12.42 -0.30
N ASP A 4 -7.76 -13.47 0.48
CA ASP A 4 -8.83 -14.44 0.72
C ASP A 4 -10.09 -13.71 1.27
N ASP A 5 -11.25 -13.98 0.69
CA ASP A 5 -12.51 -13.35 1.10
C ASP A 5 -12.87 -13.68 2.56
N ASP A 6 -12.30 -14.76 3.13
CA ASP A 6 -12.46 -15.12 4.54
C ASP A 6 -11.50 -14.35 5.47
N PHE A 7 -10.56 -13.56 4.94
CA PHE A 7 -9.60 -12.79 5.75
C PHE A 7 -10.29 -11.66 6.52
N MET A 8 -11.12 -10.87 5.84
CA MET A 8 -11.92 -9.77 6.41
C MET A 8 -13.39 -10.02 6.12
N ASP A 9 -14.19 -10.16 7.18
CA ASP A 9 -15.64 -10.29 7.08
C ASP A 9 -16.30 -8.89 7.03
N PRO A 10 -17.57 -8.77 6.59
CA PRO A 10 -18.21 -7.47 6.37
C PRO A 10 -18.37 -6.59 7.62
N ASP A 11 -18.19 -7.16 8.83
CA ASP A 11 -18.25 -6.42 10.09
C ASP A 11 -16.84 -6.09 10.64
N ASP A 12 -15.77 -6.60 9.99
CA ASP A 12 -14.38 -6.28 10.32
C ASP A 12 -13.74 -5.41 9.23
N HIS A 13 -13.19 -4.29 9.69
CA HIS A 13 -12.55 -3.29 8.85
C HIS A 13 -11.20 -2.83 9.41
N ASN A 14 -10.78 -3.37 10.57
CA ASN A 14 -9.61 -2.93 11.28
C ASN A 14 -8.40 -3.78 10.92
N CYS A 15 -7.42 -3.19 10.25
CA CYS A 15 -6.15 -3.87 10.03
C CYS A 15 -4.96 -2.93 10.14
N GLN A 16 -3.79 -3.53 10.33
CA GLN A 16 -2.51 -2.88 10.19
C GLN A 16 -1.89 -3.31 8.87
N ILE A 17 -1.50 -2.32 8.05
CA ILE A 17 -0.76 -2.53 6.80
C ILE A 17 0.70 -2.15 7.06
N ASN A 18 1.61 -3.11 6.89
CA ASN A 18 3.05 -2.88 6.92
C ASN A 18 3.63 -3.07 5.52
N ILE A 19 4.46 -2.11 5.09
CA ILE A 19 5.19 -2.18 3.82
C ILE A 19 6.66 -1.95 4.13
N THR A 20 7.48 -2.98 3.91
CA THR A 20 8.93 -2.89 4.03
C THR A 20 9.54 -2.63 2.64
N TYR A 21 10.20 -1.49 2.49
CA TYR A 21 10.76 -1.02 1.22
C TYR A 21 12.19 -0.50 1.39
N PHE A 22 12.94 -0.45 0.30
CA PHE A 22 14.26 0.17 0.27
C PHE A 22 14.10 1.67 -0.01
N ASP A 23 14.43 2.50 0.96
CA ASP A 23 14.26 3.96 0.90
C ASP A 23 15.38 4.65 0.11
N HIS A 24 15.46 4.33 -1.18
CA HIS A 24 16.41 4.93 -2.12
C HIS A 24 15.75 6.01 -2.96
N GLY A 25 16.35 7.19 -3.09
CA GLY A 25 15.77 8.27 -3.88
C GLY A 25 14.66 9.02 -3.14
N THR A 26 13.91 9.85 -3.88
CA THR A 26 12.95 10.82 -3.29
C THR A 26 11.59 10.82 -3.98
N ASP A 27 11.32 9.83 -4.80
CA ASP A 27 10.01 9.56 -5.37
C ASP A 27 9.03 9.02 -4.31
N ARG A 28 7.87 8.49 -4.75
CA ARG A 28 6.79 8.05 -3.87
C ARG A 28 6.38 6.64 -4.20
N ILE A 29 6.08 5.87 -3.16
CA ILE A 29 5.33 4.63 -3.28
C ILE A 29 3.85 4.96 -3.03
N ARG A 30 2.99 4.68 -4.00
CA ARG A 30 1.53 4.70 -3.83
C ARG A 30 1.07 3.29 -3.50
N TYR A 31 0.21 3.14 -2.51
CA TYR A 31 -0.59 1.93 -2.34
C TYR A 31 -2.05 2.27 -2.15
N ALA A 32 -2.94 1.36 -2.52
CA ALA A 32 -4.37 1.55 -2.38
C ALA A 32 -5.03 0.29 -1.86
N TYR A 33 -6.02 0.49 -0.98
CA TYR A 33 -6.96 -0.52 -0.54
C TYR A 33 -8.39 -0.07 -0.87
N SER A 34 -9.32 -1.01 -0.93
CA SER A 34 -10.74 -0.71 -1.10
C SER A 34 -11.41 -0.46 0.26
N THR A 35 -12.36 0.48 0.29
CA THR A 35 -13.29 0.66 1.41
C THR A 35 -14.72 0.38 0.96
N GLU A 36 -15.67 0.40 1.88
CA GLU A 36 -17.10 0.28 1.55
C GLU A 36 -17.59 1.36 0.57
N GLU A 37 -16.99 2.55 0.63
CA GLU A 37 -17.39 3.70 -0.18
C GLU A 37 -16.49 3.88 -1.41
N ASN A 38 -15.20 3.57 -1.28
CA ASN A 38 -14.20 3.91 -2.28
C ASN A 38 -13.60 2.66 -2.92
N ARG A 39 -13.66 2.61 -4.25
CA ARG A 39 -12.97 1.56 -5.01
C ARG A 39 -11.46 1.57 -4.74
N TYR A 40 -10.86 2.76 -4.69
CA TYR A 40 -9.46 2.97 -4.35
C TYR A 40 -9.37 4.05 -3.28
N LYS A 41 -8.82 3.71 -2.11
CA LYS A 41 -8.38 4.67 -1.10
C LYS A 41 -6.85 4.71 -1.09
N ASP A 42 -6.33 5.77 -1.69
CA ASP A 42 -4.90 5.93 -1.92
C ASP A 42 -4.16 6.40 -0.68
N VAL A 43 -2.98 5.82 -0.47
CA VAL A 43 -2.01 6.25 0.52
C VAL A 43 -0.65 6.37 -0.16
N TYR A 44 0.11 7.37 0.28
CA TYR A 44 1.42 7.69 -0.30
C TYR A 44 2.48 7.61 0.78
N ILE A 45 3.57 6.93 0.46
CA ILE A 45 4.81 6.93 1.21
C ILE A 45 5.77 7.86 0.46
N GLN A 46 6.23 8.93 1.13
CA GLN A 46 7.27 9.79 0.60
C GLN A 46 8.63 9.23 1.00
N LYS A 47 9.44 8.83 0.01
CA LYS A 47 10.80 8.35 0.26
C LYS A 47 11.72 9.51 0.64
N THR A 48 12.67 9.23 1.52
CA THR A 48 13.59 10.21 2.10
C THR A 48 15.04 10.01 1.66
N GLY A 49 15.35 8.91 0.97
CA GLY A 49 16.66 8.64 0.41
C GLY A 49 17.69 8.23 1.47
N THR A 50 17.27 7.47 2.48
CA THR A 50 18.17 6.97 3.53
C THR A 50 19.05 5.81 3.08
N ASP A 51 18.76 5.19 1.93
CA ASP A 51 19.44 3.99 1.42
C ASP A 51 19.41 2.81 2.40
N THR A 52 18.31 2.67 3.14
CA THR A 52 18.09 1.57 4.09
C THR A 52 16.71 0.92 3.90
N TRP A 53 16.58 -0.32 4.37
CA TRP A 53 15.28 -0.99 4.46
C TRP A 53 14.50 -0.43 5.64
N ILE A 54 13.34 0.16 5.36
CA ILE A 54 12.45 0.71 6.38
C ILE A 54 11.04 0.14 6.23
N THR A 55 10.29 0.13 7.33
CA THR A 55 8.90 -0.34 7.36
C THR A 55 7.98 0.84 7.62
N HIS A 56 7.11 1.12 6.67
CA HIS A 56 5.96 2.00 6.86
C HIS A 56 4.80 1.21 7.45
N THR A 57 4.08 1.81 8.39
CA THR A 57 2.96 1.20 9.09
C THR A 57 1.77 2.13 9.07
N LEU A 58 0.61 1.59 8.68
CA LEU A 58 -0.67 2.29 8.73
C LEU A 58 -1.72 1.41 9.40
N ASN A 59 -2.35 1.95 10.45
CA ASN A 59 -3.58 1.38 10.98
C ASN A 59 -4.76 1.95 10.19
N VAL A 60 -5.60 1.07 9.67
CA VAL A 60 -6.84 1.43 8.95
C VAL A 60 -8.02 0.84 9.68
N THR A 61 -9.17 1.50 9.57
CA THR A 61 -10.40 1.15 10.30
C THR A 61 -11.61 1.02 9.38
N ASP A 62 -11.37 1.03 8.06
CA ASP A 62 -12.40 1.07 7.02
C ASP A 62 -12.01 0.21 5.80
N ALA A 63 -11.12 -0.78 5.99
CA ALA A 63 -10.76 -1.71 4.93
C ALA A 63 -11.94 -2.62 4.60
N SER A 64 -12.21 -2.83 3.31
CA SER A 64 -13.22 -3.80 2.86
C SER A 64 -12.59 -5.06 2.28
N PHE A 65 -11.56 -4.93 1.43
CA PHE A 65 -10.93 -6.06 0.74
C PHE A 65 -11.92 -7.05 0.08
N MET A 66 -13.02 -6.54 -0.48
CA MET A 66 -14.09 -7.34 -1.13
C MET A 66 -13.98 -7.34 -2.65
N ASN A 67 -12.79 -7.52 -3.21
CA ASN A 67 -12.52 -7.61 -4.65
C ASN A 67 -12.97 -6.37 -5.45
N ARG A 68 -12.91 -5.18 -4.83
CA ARG A 68 -13.57 -3.99 -5.38
C ARG A 68 -12.77 -3.26 -6.43
N GLN A 69 -11.44 -3.33 -6.40
CA GLN A 69 -10.60 -2.69 -7.41
C GLN A 69 -10.71 -3.43 -8.74
N ASP A 70 -10.28 -2.77 -9.82
CA ASP A 70 -10.39 -3.36 -11.15
C ASP A 70 -9.58 -4.66 -11.23
N GLY A 71 -10.17 -5.69 -11.84
CA GLY A 71 -9.58 -7.02 -11.89
C GLY A 71 -9.76 -7.86 -10.61
N GLY A 72 -10.65 -7.45 -9.69
CA GLY A 72 -10.92 -8.20 -8.45
C GLY A 72 -9.76 -8.10 -7.47
N ILE A 73 -9.16 -6.91 -7.37
CA ILE A 73 -7.98 -6.64 -6.54
C ILE A 73 -8.44 -5.97 -5.23
N ASP A 74 -7.73 -6.27 -4.14
CA ASP A 74 -7.99 -5.67 -2.81
C ASP A 74 -6.95 -4.67 -2.41
N PHE A 75 -5.70 -5.00 -2.72
CA PHE A 75 -4.55 -4.20 -2.41
C PHE A 75 -3.62 -4.06 -3.62
N SER A 76 -3.13 -2.87 -3.85
CA SER A 76 -2.30 -2.56 -5.00
C SER A 76 -1.21 -1.56 -4.62
N ILE A 77 -0.07 -1.66 -5.29
CA ILE A 77 1.13 -0.87 -5.00
C ILE A 77 1.80 -0.47 -6.31
N TRP A 78 2.28 0.77 -6.37
CA TRP A 78 2.89 1.36 -7.56
C TRP A 78 4.02 2.31 -7.15
N GLY A 79 5.10 2.33 -7.94
CA GLY A 79 6.03 3.44 -7.93
C GLY A 79 5.42 4.67 -8.61
N LEU A 80 5.67 5.86 -8.08
CA LEU A 80 5.16 7.11 -8.60
C LEU A 80 6.23 8.20 -8.49
N SER A 81 6.49 8.91 -9.58
CA SER A 81 7.35 10.09 -9.52
C SER A 81 6.80 11.14 -8.52
N ALA A 82 7.71 11.75 -7.75
CA ALA A 82 7.39 12.98 -7.04
C ALA A 82 7.39 14.16 -8.04
N GLU A 83 6.69 15.26 -7.72
CA GLU A 83 6.64 16.45 -8.59
C GLU A 83 8.05 17.01 -8.92
N ASN A 84 9.04 16.72 -8.07
CA ASN A 84 10.45 17.11 -8.23
C ASN A 84 11.40 15.91 -8.40
N SER A 85 10.90 14.70 -8.70
CA SER A 85 11.79 13.56 -9.00
C SER A 85 12.64 13.91 -10.21
N LYS A 86 13.95 14.04 -9.99
CA LYS A 86 14.93 14.02 -11.08
C LYS A 86 14.82 12.63 -11.70
N THR A 87 14.81 12.56 -13.02
CA THR A 87 14.95 11.32 -13.81
C THR A 87 15.82 10.29 -13.07
N GLY A 88 15.28 9.13 -12.67
CA GLY A 88 16.15 8.03 -12.23
C GLY A 88 15.71 7.12 -11.09
N ASP A 89 14.57 7.30 -10.41
CA ASP A 89 14.11 6.27 -9.47
C ASP A 89 13.31 5.20 -10.25
N GLU A 90 14.03 4.40 -11.05
CA GLU A 90 13.43 3.45 -12.01
C GLU A 90 12.88 2.17 -11.34
N ASN A 91 13.44 1.80 -10.19
CA ASN A 91 13.13 0.54 -9.52
C ASN A 91 12.62 0.78 -8.10
N GLU A 92 11.47 0.20 -7.81
CA GLU A 92 10.94 0.12 -6.45
C GLU A 92 11.19 -1.27 -5.87
N TYR A 93 11.86 -1.31 -4.73
CA TYR A 93 12.19 -2.55 -4.04
C TYR A 93 11.29 -2.70 -2.81
N ILE A 94 10.37 -3.66 -2.90
CA ILE A 94 9.48 -4.05 -1.81
C ILE A 94 9.91 -5.44 -1.35
N SER A 95 10.33 -5.57 -0.10
CA SER A 95 10.70 -6.89 0.46
C SER A 95 9.53 -7.59 1.10
N ARG A 96 8.58 -6.83 1.66
CA ARG A 96 7.43 -7.40 2.36
C ARG A 96 6.23 -6.46 2.37
N VAL A 97 5.05 -7.04 2.17
CA VAL A 97 3.75 -6.42 2.44
C VAL A 97 3.02 -7.34 3.41
N GLU A 98 2.56 -6.79 4.53
CA GLU A 98 1.83 -7.54 5.56
C GLU A 98 0.52 -6.81 5.83
N ILE A 99 -0.58 -7.55 5.83
CA ILE A 99 -1.89 -7.06 6.23
C ILE A 99 -2.28 -7.91 7.45
N ILE A 100 -2.47 -7.25 8.58
CA ILE A 100 -2.64 -7.88 9.89
C ILE A 100 -4.01 -7.47 10.44
N LYS A 101 -4.95 -8.42 10.48
CA LYS A 101 -6.27 -8.28 11.10
C LYS A 101 -6.10 -7.98 12.61
N GLN A 102 -6.94 -7.10 13.17
CA GLN A 102 -6.86 -6.67 14.58
C GLN A 102 -8.00 -7.23 15.43
#